data_AF-A0A3D0V9W9-F1
#
_entry.id   AF-A0A3D0V9W9-F1
#
_cell.length_a   1.000
_cell.length_b   1.000
_cell.length_c   1.000
_cell.angle_alpha   90.00
_cell.angle_beta   90.00
_cell.angle_gamma   90.00
#
_symmetry.space_group_name_H-M   'P 1'
#
loop_
_entity.id
_entity.type
_entity.pdbx_description
1 polymer ?
#
loop_
_entity_poly.entity_id
_entity_poly.type
_entity_poly.pdbx_seq_one_letter_code
_entity_poly.pdbx_strand_id
1 'polypeptide(L)'
;PAYRELADVVRLLVLDGRVALDTALPSERALSETLGVSRTTVTAAYAHLREQGFLSSGQGSRGRTRIPRLTPLGTTVLTGPGLTAGPPSRALAAPGLAAPGLTAPEGLIDLAYASLPASGEVVHRAFAAALTELPALLPGFGYDAMGLLPLREAVAARYTAAGAPTTAEQILVTSGAQHALNIIIRALAGRQDKVLVEHPSYPNALDAIRAAGCRAIPVAFAAAHDAGPGRGAGTGGSGDGTPAFAWDMHALQAALMQQQPKMAYVVPDFHNPTGQLMPDLQRRQLVRAAAAAGTVLVVDETLRALNLDGAETTPVAAFSPAVVTIGSLSKSHWGGLRTGWIRASEAMIQRFAAARTSLDLGGPLM
;
A
#
# COMPACT_ATOMS: atom_id res chain seq x y z
N PRO A 1 -18.93 -1.89 29.52
CA PRO A 1 -20.20 -1.20 29.17
C PRO A 1 -20.51 -1.37 27.68
N ALA A 2 -21.76 -1.66 27.32
CA ALA A 2 -22.15 -2.01 25.94
C ALA A 2 -21.74 -0.95 24.88
N TYR A 3 -21.69 0.33 25.24
CA TYR A 3 -21.25 1.38 24.29
C TYR A 3 -19.76 1.30 23.95
N ARG A 4 -18.91 0.80 24.86
CA ARG A 4 -17.47 0.61 24.60
C ARG A 4 -17.23 -0.55 23.66
N GLU A 5 -17.95 -1.65 23.85
CA GLU A 5 -17.89 -2.80 22.93
C GLU A 5 -18.33 -2.41 21.52
N LEU A 6 -19.43 -1.66 21.37
CA LEU A 6 -19.85 -1.15 20.08
C LEU A 6 -18.80 -0.21 19.46
N ALA A 7 -18.22 0.70 20.25
CA ALA A 7 -17.16 1.58 19.77
C ALA A 7 -15.91 0.78 19.36
N ASP A 8 -15.50 -0.23 20.13
CA ASP A 8 -14.35 -1.08 19.82
C ASP A 8 -14.56 -1.92 18.57
N VAL A 9 -15.76 -2.47 18.36
CA VAL A 9 -16.10 -3.19 17.13
C VAL A 9 -16.01 -2.24 15.93
N VAL A 10 -16.62 -1.06 16.00
CA VAL A 10 -16.55 -0.07 14.90
C VAL A 10 -15.10 0.39 14.68
N ARG A 11 -14.33 0.60 15.75
CA ARG A 11 -12.90 0.92 15.68
C ARG A 11 -12.11 -0.17 14.96
N LEU A 12 -12.33 -1.44 15.31
CA LEU A 12 -11.71 -2.58 14.66
C LEU A 12 -12.12 -2.66 13.19
N LEU A 13 -13.40 -2.49 12.87
CA LEU A 13 -13.91 -2.45 11.48
C LEU A 13 -13.27 -1.33 10.65
N VAL A 14 -12.94 -0.19 11.27
CA VAL A 14 -12.22 0.90 10.58
C VAL A 14 -10.73 0.55 10.42
N LEU A 15 -10.10 -0.05 11.44
CA LEU A 15 -8.67 -0.42 11.43
C LEU A 15 -8.36 -1.60 10.49
N ASP A 16 -9.22 -2.61 10.43
CA ASP A 16 -9.13 -3.74 9.51
C ASP A 16 -9.72 -3.45 8.12
N GLY A 17 -10.25 -2.25 7.96
CA GLY A 17 -10.81 -1.70 6.74
C GLY A 17 -12.08 -2.37 6.20
N ARG A 18 -12.84 -3.10 7.02
CA ARG A 18 -14.22 -3.48 6.67
C ARG A 18 -15.15 -2.27 6.56
N VAL A 19 -14.81 -1.15 7.21
CA VAL A 19 -15.45 0.14 7.04
C VAL A 19 -14.47 1.12 6.41
N ALA A 20 -14.81 1.61 5.20
CA ALA A 20 -14.03 2.58 4.43
C ALA A 20 -13.73 3.87 5.19
N LEU A 21 -12.53 4.43 5.01
CA LEU A 21 -12.23 5.79 5.49
C LEU A 21 -13.09 6.81 4.75
N ASP A 22 -13.38 7.91 5.43
CA ASP A 22 -14.25 8.97 4.95
C ASP A 22 -15.64 8.44 4.56
N THR A 23 -16.11 7.36 5.18
CA THR A 23 -17.47 6.85 5.00
C THR A 23 -18.36 7.45 6.08
N ALA A 24 -19.52 7.97 5.68
CA ALA A 24 -20.52 8.44 6.63
C ALA A 24 -21.16 7.23 7.31
N LEU A 25 -21.02 7.13 8.63
CA LEU A 25 -21.75 6.11 9.38
C LEU A 25 -23.27 6.35 9.33
N PRO A 26 -24.10 5.32 9.54
CA PRO A 26 -25.54 5.47 9.67
C PRO A 26 -25.93 6.49 10.75
N SER A 27 -27.16 7.00 10.72
CA SER A 27 -27.65 7.85 11.80
C SER A 27 -27.78 7.05 13.10
N GLU A 28 -27.72 7.72 14.25
CA GLU A 28 -27.88 7.07 15.57
C GLU A 28 -29.20 6.30 15.67
N ARG A 29 -30.26 6.82 15.02
CA ARG A 29 -31.55 6.16 14.91
C ARG A 29 -31.48 4.90 14.05
N ALA A 30 -30.93 5.01 12.83
CA ALA A 30 -30.84 3.87 11.92
C ALA A 30 -29.99 2.74 12.52
N LEU A 31 -28.85 3.06 13.12
CA LEU A 31 -27.98 2.04 13.70
C LEU A 31 -28.60 1.39 14.95
N SER A 32 -29.32 2.16 15.78
CA SER A 32 -30.06 1.64 16.93
C SER A 32 -31.16 0.67 16.51
N GLU A 33 -31.92 1.00 15.46
CA GLU A 33 -32.97 0.14 14.89
C GLU A 33 -32.37 -1.14 14.29
N THR A 34 -31.28 -1.04 13.50
CA THR A 34 -30.64 -2.22 12.88
C THR A 34 -30.02 -3.18 13.90
N LEU A 35 -29.38 -2.66 14.96
CA LEU A 35 -28.67 -3.48 15.95
C LEU A 35 -29.53 -3.91 17.15
N GLY A 36 -30.76 -3.37 17.29
CA GLY A 36 -31.61 -3.64 18.45
C GLY A 36 -31.06 -3.11 19.78
N VAL A 37 -30.18 -2.10 19.74
CA VAL A 37 -29.56 -1.49 20.93
C VAL A 37 -30.15 -0.12 21.24
N SER A 38 -30.06 0.35 22.49
CA SER A 38 -30.60 1.67 22.86
C SER A 38 -29.89 2.80 22.09
N ARG A 39 -30.65 3.84 21.73
CA ARG A 39 -30.08 5.05 21.09
C ARG A 39 -28.99 5.68 21.93
N THR A 40 -29.14 5.69 23.26
CA THR A 40 -28.12 6.18 24.20
C THR A 40 -26.80 5.43 24.10
N THR A 41 -26.84 4.12 23.84
CA THR A 41 -25.63 3.30 23.62
C THR A 41 -24.92 3.69 22.33
N VAL A 42 -25.66 3.90 21.24
CA VAL A 42 -25.10 4.34 19.95
C VAL A 42 -24.52 5.75 20.04
N THR A 43 -25.24 6.69 20.66
CA THR A 43 -24.76 8.05 20.87
C THR A 43 -23.47 8.06 21.68
N ALA A 44 -23.41 7.29 22.78
CA ALA A 44 -22.20 7.16 23.60
C ALA A 44 -21.03 6.50 22.84
N ALA A 45 -21.29 5.48 22.02
CA ALA A 45 -20.27 4.85 21.18
C ALA A 45 -19.70 5.83 20.14
N TYR A 46 -20.57 6.61 19.47
CA TYR A 46 -20.15 7.61 18.49
C TYR A 46 -19.40 8.79 19.15
N ALA A 47 -19.80 9.20 20.35
CA ALA A 47 -19.05 10.18 21.13
C ALA A 47 -17.64 9.64 21.43
N HIS A 48 -17.54 8.40 21.90
CA HIS A 48 -16.26 7.76 22.21
C HIS A 48 -15.35 7.62 20.98
N LEU A 49 -15.89 7.25 19.82
CA LEU A 49 -15.14 7.19 18.56
C LEU A 49 -14.65 8.57 18.10
N ARG A 50 -15.40 9.65 18.36
CA ARG A 50 -14.95 11.03 18.07
C ARG A 50 -13.83 11.46 19.02
N GLU A 51 -13.96 11.17 20.31
CA GLU A 51 -12.91 11.41 21.32
C GLU A 51 -11.61 10.71 20.94
N GLN A 52 -11.72 9.46 20.47
CA GLN A 52 -10.56 8.68 20.02
C GLN A 52 -10.05 9.10 18.64
N GLY A 53 -10.73 9.99 17.91
CA GLY A 53 -10.34 10.47 16.58
C GLY A 53 -10.72 9.57 15.39
N PHE A 54 -11.50 8.52 15.63
CA PHE A 54 -11.99 7.60 14.59
C PHE A 54 -13.23 8.12 13.83
N LEU A 55 -13.85 9.21 14.30
CA LEU A 55 -14.94 9.90 13.63
C LEU A 55 -14.69 11.41 13.57
N SER A 56 -15.07 12.04 12.46
CA SER A 56 -15.01 13.50 12.31
C SER A 56 -15.95 14.23 13.29
N SER A 57 -15.45 15.27 13.95
CA SER A 57 -16.23 16.25 14.70
C SER A 57 -16.82 17.30 13.76
N GLY A 58 -18.13 17.25 13.51
CA GLY A 58 -18.85 18.26 12.73
C GLY A 58 -20.29 18.38 13.21
N GLN A 59 -20.78 19.60 13.36
CA GLN A 59 -22.14 19.88 13.79
C GLN A 59 -23.07 19.76 12.57
N GLY A 60 -24.01 18.81 12.59
CA GLY A 60 -25.06 18.66 11.56
C GLY A 60 -24.76 17.74 10.37
N SER A 61 -23.53 17.23 10.19
CA SER A 61 -23.20 16.21 9.18
C SER A 61 -22.97 14.83 9.83
N ARG A 62 -23.35 13.74 9.13
CA ARG A 62 -23.09 12.36 9.59
C ARG A 62 -21.58 12.20 9.81
N GLY A 63 -21.18 11.67 10.97
CA GLY A 63 -19.78 11.45 11.31
C GLY A 63 -19.10 10.57 10.26
N ARG A 64 -17.96 11.01 9.74
CA ARG A 64 -17.17 10.30 8.73
C ARG A 64 -16.00 9.60 9.40
N THR A 65 -15.78 8.34 9.06
CA THR A 65 -14.73 7.48 9.59
C THR A 65 -13.35 8.01 9.25
N ARG A 66 -12.43 7.94 10.22
CA ARG A 66 -11.04 8.38 10.11
C ARG A 66 -10.16 7.41 10.89
N ILE A 67 -8.86 7.42 10.62
CA ILE A 67 -7.87 6.86 11.54
C ILE A 67 -7.19 8.06 12.21
N PRO A 68 -7.08 8.08 13.54
CA PRO A 68 -6.39 9.14 14.26
C PRO A 68 -4.97 9.27 13.70
N ARG A 69 -4.61 10.46 13.24
CA ARG A 69 -3.21 10.73 12.93
C ARG A 69 -2.49 10.85 14.26
N LEU A 70 -1.55 9.94 14.54
CA LEU A 70 -0.57 10.18 15.57
C LEU A 70 0.24 11.40 15.12
N THR A 71 0.01 12.56 15.75
CA THR A 71 0.97 13.66 15.67
C THR A 71 2.29 13.14 16.26
N PRO A 72 3.46 13.50 15.71
CA PRO A 72 4.77 13.02 16.20
C PRO A 72 5.08 13.39 17.66
N LEU A 73 4.21 14.16 18.30
CA LEU A 73 4.22 14.49 19.71
C LEU A 73 2.92 13.95 20.30
N GLY A 74 3.02 12.91 21.13
CA GLY A 74 1.94 12.40 21.99
C GLY A 74 1.52 13.38 23.09
N THR A 75 1.61 14.69 22.85
CA THR A 75 1.14 15.74 23.74
C THR A 75 -0.13 16.33 23.17
N THR A 76 -1.24 16.14 23.88
CA THR A 76 -2.39 17.02 23.81
C THR A 76 -1.88 18.44 24.03
N VAL A 77 -1.82 19.26 22.98
CA VAL A 77 -1.55 20.70 23.15
C VAL A 77 -2.77 21.28 23.83
N LEU A 78 -2.72 21.39 25.15
CA LEU A 78 -3.55 22.34 25.88
C LEU A 78 -3.06 23.73 25.47
N THR A 79 -3.76 24.35 24.53
CA THR A 79 -3.54 25.75 24.15
C THR A 79 -4.02 26.64 25.30
N GLY A 80 -3.12 26.91 26.25
CA GLY A 80 -3.28 27.93 27.29
C GLY A 80 -2.09 28.90 27.24
N PRO A 81 -2.32 30.24 27.30
CA PRO A 81 -1.24 31.20 27.25
C PRO A 81 -0.53 31.27 28.60
N GLY A 82 0.73 30.82 28.64
CA GLY A 82 1.66 31.13 29.73
C GLY A 82 2.41 29.94 30.31
N LEU A 83 3.45 29.46 29.63
CA LEU A 83 4.56 28.75 30.25
C LEU A 83 5.86 29.11 29.51
N THR A 84 6.82 29.61 30.29
CA THR A 84 8.11 30.16 29.85
C THR A 84 9.10 29.04 29.49
N ALA A 85 9.94 29.31 28.50
CA ALA A 85 10.95 28.40 27.98
C ALA A 85 12.06 28.12 29.00
N GLY A 86 12.22 26.85 29.40
CA GLY A 86 13.43 26.32 30.04
C GLY A 86 14.45 25.82 29.00
N PRO A 87 15.72 25.59 29.39
CA PRO A 87 16.82 25.32 28.45
C PRO A 87 16.68 23.94 27.77
N PRO A 88 17.31 23.75 26.58
CA PRO A 88 17.07 22.59 25.73
C PRO A 88 17.71 21.35 26.35
N SER A 89 16.92 20.56 27.06
CA SER A 89 17.33 19.26 27.58
C SER A 89 17.15 18.21 26.48
N ARG A 90 18.26 17.60 26.04
CA ARG A 90 18.43 16.36 25.22
C ARG A 90 17.15 15.60 24.80
N ALA A 91 16.27 16.23 24.03
CA ALA A 91 15.01 15.65 23.55
C ALA A 91 15.14 15.12 22.11
N LEU A 92 16.19 14.34 21.83
CA LEU A 92 16.33 13.60 20.56
C LEU A 92 15.98 12.11 20.68
N ALA A 93 15.35 11.69 21.78
CA ALA A 93 14.80 10.35 21.94
C ALA A 93 13.45 10.42 22.65
N ALA A 94 12.44 10.98 21.99
CA ALA A 94 11.06 10.76 22.39
C ALA A 94 10.66 9.33 21.94
N PRO A 95 10.14 8.47 22.84
CA PRO A 95 9.60 7.17 22.44
C PRO A 95 8.36 7.43 21.57
N GLY A 96 8.50 7.27 20.26
CA GLY A 96 7.46 7.59 19.28
C GLY A 96 7.96 8.26 18.00
N LEU A 97 9.21 8.74 17.98
CA LEU A 97 9.89 9.30 16.80
C LEU A 97 10.89 8.30 16.17
N ALA A 98 10.58 7.00 16.23
CA ALA A 98 11.36 6.02 15.49
C ALA A 98 10.98 6.14 14.00
N ALA A 99 11.84 6.81 13.23
CA ALA A 99 11.91 6.58 11.80
C ALA A 99 12.01 5.06 11.57
N PRO A 100 11.32 4.49 10.55
CA PRO A 100 11.36 3.06 10.28
C PRO A 100 12.80 2.54 10.23
N GLY A 101 13.13 1.54 11.05
CA GLY A 101 14.47 0.93 11.10
C GLY A 101 15.44 1.53 12.12
N LEU A 102 15.03 2.49 12.96
CA LEU A 102 15.76 2.76 14.21
C LEU A 102 15.50 1.60 15.16
N THR A 103 16.56 0.83 15.43
CA THR A 103 16.62 -0.32 16.32
C THR A 103 15.67 -0.18 17.50
N ALA A 104 14.84 -1.20 17.73
CA ALA A 104 14.08 -1.33 18.97
C ALA A 104 15.04 -1.09 20.16
N PRO A 105 14.63 -0.34 21.19
CA PRO A 105 15.41 -0.24 22.41
C PRO A 105 15.80 -1.63 22.92
N GLU A 106 16.97 -1.73 23.53
CA GLU A 106 17.48 -3.00 24.05
C GLU A 106 16.44 -3.70 24.93
N GLY A 107 16.19 -4.98 24.67
CA GLY A 107 15.15 -5.76 25.34
C GLY A 107 13.74 -5.68 24.75
N LEU A 108 13.51 -4.92 23.66
CA LEU A 108 12.24 -4.88 22.94
C LEU A 108 12.33 -5.61 21.59
N ILE A 109 11.25 -6.34 21.25
CA ILE A 109 11.06 -6.94 19.93
C ILE A 109 10.15 -6.00 19.12
N ASP A 110 10.68 -5.42 18.04
CA ASP A 110 9.88 -4.60 17.13
C ASP A 110 9.07 -5.48 16.17
N LEU A 111 7.76 -5.54 16.39
CA LEU A 111 6.78 -6.20 15.51
C LEU A 111 6.08 -5.21 14.56
N ALA A 112 6.42 -3.92 14.62
CA ALA A 112 5.82 -2.88 13.77
C ALA A 112 6.44 -2.86 12.36
N TYR A 113 7.63 -3.44 12.18
CA TYR A 113 8.31 -3.44 10.89
C TYR A 113 8.52 -4.85 10.32
N ALA A 114 7.68 -5.23 9.35
CA ALA A 114 7.80 -6.48 8.61
C ALA A 114 8.96 -6.43 7.58
N SER A 115 10.20 -6.39 8.05
CA SER A 115 11.42 -6.51 7.23
C SER A 115 12.43 -7.40 7.93
N LEU A 116 13.02 -8.32 7.17
CA LEU A 116 14.10 -9.15 7.67
C LEU A 116 15.43 -8.38 7.65
N PRO A 117 16.36 -8.67 8.58
CA PRO A 117 17.74 -8.25 8.44
C PRO A 117 18.35 -8.90 7.18
N ALA A 118 19.37 -8.25 6.62
CA ALA A 118 20.13 -8.83 5.51
C ALA A 118 20.76 -10.17 5.92
N SER A 119 20.74 -11.15 5.01
CA SER A 119 21.67 -12.26 5.09
C SER A 119 23.08 -11.74 4.80
N GLY A 120 23.91 -11.65 5.84
CA GLY A 120 25.24 -11.04 5.75
C GLY A 120 26.11 -11.66 4.67
N GLU A 121 26.10 -12.99 4.55
CA GLU A 121 26.89 -13.71 3.55
C GLU A 121 26.41 -13.45 2.11
N VAL A 122 25.11 -13.57 1.86
CA VAL A 122 24.54 -13.39 0.51
C VAL A 122 24.74 -11.96 0.03
N VAL A 123 24.44 -10.97 0.88
CA VAL A 123 24.60 -9.56 0.54
C VAL A 123 26.08 -9.22 0.34
N HIS A 124 26.97 -9.68 1.24
CA HIS A 124 28.40 -9.44 1.09
C HIS A 124 28.96 -9.98 -0.24
N ARG A 125 28.64 -11.23 -0.59
CA ARG A 125 29.09 -11.84 -1.85
C ARG A 125 28.58 -11.08 -3.07
N ALA A 126 27.31 -10.63 -3.04
CA ALA A 126 26.73 -9.83 -4.13
C ALA A 126 27.48 -8.50 -4.32
N PHE A 127 27.79 -7.78 -3.23
CA PHE A 127 28.57 -6.55 -3.29
C PHE A 127 30.01 -6.78 -3.75
N ALA A 128 30.66 -7.86 -3.30
CA ALA A 128 32.02 -8.20 -3.74
C ALA A 128 32.08 -8.48 -5.25
N ALA A 129 31.06 -9.18 -5.79
CA ALA A 129 30.92 -9.39 -7.22
C ALA A 129 30.67 -8.07 -7.97
N ALA A 130 29.75 -7.23 -7.49
CA ALA A 130 29.47 -5.91 -8.08
C ALA A 130 30.70 -5.00 -8.12
N LEU A 131 31.51 -5.01 -7.05
CA LEU A 131 32.78 -4.27 -6.99
C LEU A 131 33.80 -4.74 -8.03
N THR A 132 33.76 -6.03 -8.39
CA THR A 132 34.63 -6.57 -9.44
C THR A 132 34.21 -6.10 -10.83
N GLU A 133 32.91 -5.88 -11.06
CA GLU A 133 32.35 -5.40 -12.34
C GLU A 133 32.37 -3.88 -12.48
N LEU A 134 32.42 -3.14 -11.37
CA LEU A 134 32.37 -1.67 -11.34
C LEU A 134 33.34 -0.98 -12.31
N PRO A 135 34.62 -1.40 -12.48
CA PRO A 135 35.55 -0.74 -13.38
C PRO A 135 35.05 -0.61 -14.82
N ALA A 136 34.21 -1.54 -15.29
CA ALA A 136 33.63 -1.49 -16.64
C ALA A 136 32.59 -0.36 -16.81
N LEU A 137 32.01 0.14 -15.70
CA LEU A 137 30.99 1.19 -15.69
C LEU A 137 31.59 2.59 -15.52
N LEU A 138 32.84 2.69 -15.02
CA LEU A 138 33.51 3.97 -14.73
C LEU A 138 33.77 4.89 -15.95
N PRO A 139 33.97 4.39 -17.19
CA PRO A 139 34.15 5.27 -18.35
C PRO A 139 32.90 6.09 -18.72
N GLY A 140 31.71 5.69 -18.26
CA GLY A 140 30.46 6.40 -18.50
C GLY A 140 30.27 7.63 -17.59
N PHE A 141 29.20 8.38 -17.81
CA PHE A 141 28.87 9.56 -16.99
C PHE A 141 28.34 9.20 -15.58
N GLY A 142 28.15 7.93 -15.28
CA GLY A 142 27.58 7.47 -13.99
C GLY A 142 26.06 7.66 -13.85
N TYR A 143 25.40 8.30 -14.82
CA TYR A 143 23.95 8.47 -14.86
C TYR A 143 23.31 7.46 -15.81
N ASP A 144 22.45 6.61 -15.25
CA ASP A 144 21.58 5.73 -16.03
C ASP A 144 20.12 5.96 -15.61
N ALA A 145 19.41 6.74 -16.42
CA ALA A 145 18.02 7.12 -16.16
C ALA A 145 17.08 5.91 -16.16
N MET A 146 17.42 4.86 -16.92
CA MET A 146 16.68 3.61 -17.02
C MET A 146 17.13 2.58 -15.99
N GLY A 147 18.39 2.67 -15.58
CA GLY A 147 19.10 1.69 -14.79
C GLY A 147 19.89 0.71 -15.65
N LEU A 148 20.92 0.14 -15.03
CA LEU A 148 21.89 -0.73 -15.68
C LEU A 148 21.22 -1.83 -16.50
N LEU A 149 21.65 -1.98 -17.75
CA LEU A 149 21.11 -2.99 -18.67
C LEU A 149 21.13 -4.41 -18.08
N PRO A 150 22.23 -4.91 -17.47
CA PRO A 150 22.25 -6.25 -16.87
C PRO A 150 21.17 -6.46 -15.80
N LEU A 151 20.88 -5.41 -15.00
CA LEU A 151 19.82 -5.47 -14.00
C LEU A 151 18.43 -5.49 -14.66
N ARG A 152 18.21 -4.67 -15.70
CA ARG A 152 16.95 -4.67 -16.45
C ARG A 152 16.69 -6.01 -17.12
N GLU A 153 17.72 -6.62 -17.72
CA GLU A 153 17.65 -7.95 -18.31
C GLU A 153 17.33 -9.03 -17.27
N ALA A 154 17.99 -9.00 -16.10
CA ALA A 154 17.71 -9.95 -15.01
C ALA A 154 16.27 -9.84 -14.49
N VAL A 155 15.77 -8.60 -14.33
CA VAL A 155 14.37 -8.36 -13.94
C VAL A 155 13.39 -8.84 -15.01
N ALA A 156 13.66 -8.55 -16.29
CA ALA A 156 12.84 -8.96 -17.42
C ALA A 156 12.78 -10.49 -17.57
N ALA A 157 13.92 -11.17 -17.39
CA ALA A 157 14.01 -12.62 -17.37
C ALA A 157 13.15 -13.23 -16.25
N ARG A 158 13.14 -12.61 -15.05
CA ARG A 158 12.29 -13.06 -13.93
C ARG A 158 10.80 -12.98 -14.26
N TYR A 159 10.35 -11.91 -14.91
CA TYR A 159 8.96 -11.79 -15.36
C TYR A 159 8.62 -12.83 -16.44
N THR A 160 9.51 -13.01 -17.41
CA THR A 160 9.34 -13.98 -18.48
C THR A 160 9.24 -15.41 -17.94
N ALA A 161 10.12 -15.79 -17.01
CA ALA A 161 10.08 -17.08 -16.32
C ALA A 161 8.79 -17.28 -15.52
N ALA A 162 8.20 -16.21 -14.99
CA ALA A 162 6.92 -16.24 -14.29
C ALA A 162 5.69 -16.23 -15.24
N GLY A 163 5.89 -16.32 -16.56
CA GLY A 163 4.81 -16.38 -17.54
C GLY A 163 4.34 -15.03 -18.08
N ALA A 164 5.07 -13.95 -17.81
CA ALA A 164 4.81 -12.62 -18.35
C ALA A 164 5.98 -12.17 -19.26
N PRO A 165 5.93 -12.46 -20.58
CA PRO A 165 6.99 -12.08 -21.52
C PRO A 165 7.34 -10.60 -21.40
N THR A 166 8.61 -10.32 -21.12
CA THR A 166 9.11 -8.98 -20.80
C THR A 166 10.53 -8.81 -21.33
N THR A 167 10.83 -7.67 -21.96
CA THR A 167 12.18 -7.28 -22.39
C THR A 167 12.79 -6.22 -21.47
N ALA A 168 14.07 -5.90 -21.64
CA ALA A 168 14.76 -4.91 -20.81
C ALA A 168 14.24 -3.47 -21.02
N GLU A 169 13.68 -3.16 -22.20
CA GLU A 169 13.07 -1.86 -22.56
C GLU A 169 11.75 -1.63 -21.82
N GLN A 170 11.17 -2.70 -21.28
CA GLN A 170 9.95 -2.67 -20.48
C GLN A 170 10.21 -2.47 -18.99
N ILE A 171 11.47 -2.24 -18.59
CA ILE A 171 11.89 -2.08 -17.20
C ILE A 171 12.52 -0.71 -16.96
N LEU A 172 12.08 -0.03 -15.89
CA LEU A 172 12.71 1.18 -15.34
C LEU A 172 13.13 0.91 -13.90
N VAL A 173 14.43 0.92 -13.62
CA VAL A 173 14.98 0.73 -12.27
C VAL A 173 14.81 2.00 -11.45
N THR A 174 14.47 1.84 -10.18
CA THR A 174 14.15 2.93 -9.25
C THR A 174 14.81 2.70 -7.89
N SER A 175 14.87 3.76 -7.08
CA SER A 175 15.42 3.75 -5.71
C SER A 175 14.43 3.16 -4.68
N GLY A 176 13.80 2.05 -5.05
CA GLY A 176 12.78 1.33 -4.28
C GLY A 176 11.34 1.58 -4.75
N ALA A 177 10.41 0.76 -4.26
CA ALA A 177 9.01 0.76 -4.68
C ALA A 177 8.27 2.11 -4.44
N GLN A 178 8.63 2.83 -3.37
CA GLN A 178 8.06 4.16 -3.12
C GLN A 178 8.51 5.18 -4.17
N HIS A 179 9.75 5.10 -4.64
CA HIS A 179 10.21 5.94 -5.72
C HIS A 179 9.46 5.59 -7.02
N ALA A 180 9.31 4.29 -7.33
CA ALA A 180 8.50 3.82 -8.45
C ALA A 180 7.06 4.35 -8.42
N LEU A 181 6.37 4.24 -7.28
CA LEU A 181 4.99 4.72 -7.13
C LEU A 181 4.88 6.23 -7.36
N ASN A 182 5.81 7.02 -6.84
CA ASN A 182 5.81 8.48 -7.05
C ASN A 182 6.02 8.86 -8.52
N ILE A 183 6.91 8.17 -9.24
CA ILE A 183 7.08 8.35 -10.70
C ILE A 183 5.76 8.03 -11.42
N ILE A 184 5.13 6.91 -11.10
CA ILE A 184 3.88 6.47 -11.74
C ILE A 184 2.75 7.46 -11.51
N ILE A 185 2.50 7.86 -10.25
CA ILE A 185 1.43 8.82 -9.92
C ILE A 185 1.66 10.12 -10.67
N ARG A 186 2.89 10.66 -10.64
CA ARG A 186 3.22 11.91 -11.32
C ARG A 186 3.05 11.84 -12.83
N ALA A 187 3.33 10.68 -13.43
CA ALA A 187 3.17 10.49 -14.85
C ALA A 187 1.71 10.31 -15.27
N LEU A 188 0.88 9.61 -14.47
CA LEU A 188 -0.46 9.17 -14.85
C LEU A 188 -1.60 10.03 -14.32
N ALA A 189 -1.41 10.70 -13.18
CA ALA A 189 -2.45 11.43 -12.46
C ALA A 189 -1.96 12.82 -12.01
N GLY A 190 -2.89 13.76 -11.92
CA GLY A 190 -2.66 15.11 -11.43
C GLY A 190 -3.50 15.45 -10.19
N ARG A 191 -3.46 16.73 -9.82
CA ARG A 191 -4.29 17.27 -8.74
C ARG A 191 -5.77 17.00 -9.04
N GLN A 192 -6.50 16.55 -8.03
CA GLN A 192 -7.92 16.19 -8.07
C GLN A 192 -8.29 14.97 -8.92
N ASP A 193 -7.36 14.36 -9.66
CA ASP A 193 -7.63 13.10 -10.35
C ASP A 193 -7.93 11.98 -9.36
N LYS A 194 -8.81 11.07 -9.78
CA LYS A 194 -9.23 9.94 -8.97
C LYS A 194 -8.28 8.76 -9.13
N VAL A 195 -7.89 8.16 -8.02
CA VAL A 195 -7.11 6.92 -7.96
C VAL A 195 -7.90 5.88 -7.17
N LEU A 196 -8.25 4.76 -7.80
CA LEU A 196 -8.90 3.67 -7.09
C LEU A 196 -7.87 2.92 -6.26
N VAL A 197 -8.25 2.58 -5.03
CA VAL A 197 -7.44 1.82 -4.08
C VAL A 197 -8.29 0.78 -3.37
N GLU A 198 -7.68 -0.31 -2.98
CA GLU A 198 -8.27 -1.25 -2.03
C GLU A 198 -8.49 -0.54 -0.68
N HIS A 199 -9.44 -1.03 0.12
CA HIS A 199 -9.62 -0.58 1.49
C HIS A 199 -9.88 -1.78 2.41
N PRO A 200 -8.99 -2.06 3.39
CA PRO A 200 -7.77 -1.31 3.69
C PRO A 200 -6.71 -1.45 2.58
N SER A 201 -5.70 -0.58 2.56
CA SER A 201 -4.55 -0.69 1.65
C SER A 201 -3.30 -0.11 2.32
N TYR A 202 -2.16 -0.22 1.64
CA TYR A 202 -0.86 0.16 2.16
C TYR A 202 -0.78 1.67 2.47
N PRO A 203 -0.54 2.08 3.73
CA PRO A 203 -0.60 3.49 4.14
C PRO A 203 0.29 4.43 3.33
N ASN A 204 1.52 3.99 3.00
CA ASN A 204 2.46 4.84 2.25
C ASN A 204 1.99 5.08 0.81
N ALA A 205 1.26 4.15 0.20
CA ALA A 205 0.65 4.39 -1.10
C ALA A 205 -0.47 5.43 -1.02
N LEU A 206 -1.31 5.36 0.02
CA LEU A 206 -2.35 6.36 0.27
C LEU A 206 -1.76 7.75 0.51
N ASP A 207 -0.64 7.83 1.23
CA ASP A 207 0.04 9.10 1.49
C ASP A 207 0.70 9.67 0.22
N ALA A 208 1.30 8.84 -0.63
CA ALA A 208 1.81 9.26 -1.93
C ALA A 208 0.69 9.82 -2.84
N ILE A 209 -0.45 9.14 -2.90
CA ILE A 209 -1.65 9.58 -3.65
C ILE A 209 -2.14 10.94 -3.14
N ARG A 210 -2.22 11.11 -1.80
CA ARG A 210 -2.63 12.39 -1.19
C ARG A 210 -1.62 13.50 -1.43
N ALA A 211 -0.32 13.21 -1.34
CA ALA A 211 0.76 14.16 -1.56
C ALA A 211 0.76 14.71 -3.00
N ALA A 212 0.41 13.87 -3.98
CA ALA A 212 0.18 14.29 -5.36
C ALA A 212 -1.10 15.14 -5.56
N GLY A 213 -1.91 15.30 -4.51
CA GLY A 213 -3.18 16.03 -4.56
C GLY A 213 -4.31 15.25 -5.24
N CYS A 214 -4.14 13.94 -5.44
CA CYS A 214 -5.17 13.06 -6.02
C CYS A 214 -6.24 12.70 -4.98
N ARG A 215 -7.38 12.20 -5.47
CA ARG A 215 -8.50 11.72 -4.65
C ARG A 215 -8.52 10.20 -4.65
N ALA A 216 -8.26 9.59 -3.50
CA ALA A 216 -8.41 8.14 -3.34
C ALA A 216 -9.89 7.75 -3.38
N ILE A 217 -10.23 6.74 -4.20
CA ILE A 217 -11.54 6.10 -4.27
C ILE A 217 -11.40 4.71 -3.64
N PRO A 218 -11.75 4.55 -2.35
CA PRO A 218 -11.61 3.28 -1.67
C PRO A 218 -12.68 2.29 -2.13
N VAL A 219 -12.27 1.05 -2.38
CA VAL A 219 -13.19 -0.08 -2.55
C VAL A 219 -12.91 -1.10 -1.45
N ALA A 220 -13.91 -1.29 -0.59
CA ALA A 220 -13.78 -2.20 0.54
C ALA A 220 -13.72 -3.67 0.08
N PHE A 221 -13.02 -4.50 0.84
CA PHE A 221 -13.17 -5.96 0.74
C PHE A 221 -14.61 -6.35 1.10
N ALA A 222 -15.12 -7.43 0.48
CA ALA A 222 -16.42 -7.98 0.80
C ALA A 222 -16.46 -8.47 2.25
N ALA A 223 -17.58 -8.24 2.94
CA ALA A 223 -17.81 -8.81 4.25
C ALA A 223 -18.04 -10.33 4.15
N ALA A 224 -17.50 -11.11 5.10
CA ALA A 224 -17.58 -12.57 5.11
C ALA A 224 -19.01 -13.15 5.05
N HIS A 225 -20.05 -12.37 5.37
CA HIS A 225 -21.45 -12.81 5.33
C HIS A 225 -22.10 -12.77 3.94
N ASP A 226 -21.54 -12.04 2.97
CA ASP A 226 -22.06 -11.97 1.59
C ASP A 226 -21.43 -13.02 0.65
N ALA A 227 -20.41 -13.72 1.12
CA ALA A 227 -19.88 -14.90 0.46
C ALA A 227 -20.85 -16.07 0.70
N GLY A 228 -21.83 -16.24 -0.21
CA GLY A 228 -22.77 -17.37 -0.16
C GLY A 228 -22.07 -18.71 0.09
N PRO A 229 -22.76 -19.69 0.71
CA PRO A 229 -22.16 -20.95 1.13
C PRO A 229 -21.67 -21.70 -0.11
N GLY A 230 -20.35 -21.66 -0.36
CA GLY A 230 -19.73 -22.36 -1.49
C GLY A 230 -18.69 -21.59 -2.32
N ARG A 231 -18.35 -20.33 -2.01
CA ARG A 231 -17.33 -19.57 -2.78
C ARG A 231 -16.01 -19.29 -2.06
N GLY A 232 -15.79 -19.89 -0.89
CA GLY A 232 -14.56 -19.76 -0.10
C GLY A 232 -13.83 -21.10 0.04
N ALA A 233 -13.29 -21.62 -1.05
CA ALA A 233 -12.30 -22.70 -1.00
C ALA A 233 -11.12 -22.33 -1.90
N GLY A 234 -10.56 -21.14 -1.65
CA GLY A 234 -9.19 -20.83 -2.03
C GLY A 234 -8.30 -21.24 -0.86
N THR A 235 -7.46 -22.24 -1.08
CA THR A 235 -6.46 -22.76 -0.15
C THR A 235 -5.58 -21.61 0.35
N GLY A 236 -5.69 -21.27 1.63
CA GLY A 236 -4.95 -20.16 2.24
C GLY A 236 -5.55 -19.63 3.54
N GLY A 237 -6.79 -20.00 3.88
CA GLY A 237 -7.29 -19.80 5.24
C GLY A 237 -6.53 -20.71 6.20
N SER A 238 -5.69 -20.14 7.06
CA SER A 238 -5.36 -20.79 8.32
C SER A 238 -6.68 -21.25 8.95
N GLY A 239 -6.78 -22.51 9.36
CA GLY A 239 -7.99 -23.07 9.98
C GLY A 239 -8.33 -22.46 11.35
N ASP A 240 -7.95 -21.21 11.60
CA ASP A 240 -8.01 -20.48 12.87
C ASP A 240 -9.29 -19.65 13.06
N GLY A 241 -10.19 -19.64 12.06
CA GLY A 241 -11.46 -18.90 12.15
C GLY A 241 -11.34 -17.40 11.90
N THR A 242 -10.23 -16.89 11.37
CA THR A 242 -10.18 -15.50 10.86
C THR A 242 -11.11 -15.32 9.66
N PRO A 243 -11.91 -14.23 9.62
CA PRO A 243 -12.84 -13.99 8.51
C PRO A 243 -12.06 -13.80 7.20
N ALA A 244 -12.45 -14.55 6.16
CA ALA A 244 -11.85 -14.44 4.84
C ALA A 244 -12.17 -13.07 4.22
N PHE A 245 -11.14 -12.25 4.02
CA PHE A 245 -11.24 -11.01 3.25
C PHE A 245 -11.16 -11.37 1.77
N ALA A 246 -12.18 -11.02 0.98
CA ALA A 246 -12.20 -11.25 -0.46
C ALA A 246 -12.45 -9.94 -1.20
N TRP A 247 -11.79 -9.75 -2.34
CA TRP A 247 -12.09 -8.60 -3.21
C TRP A 247 -13.54 -8.65 -3.66
N ASP A 248 -14.29 -7.58 -3.37
CA ASP A 248 -15.62 -7.40 -3.94
C ASP A 248 -15.48 -6.99 -5.41
N MET A 249 -15.48 -7.99 -6.29
CA MET A 249 -15.32 -7.76 -7.72
C MET A 249 -16.48 -6.95 -8.33
N HIS A 250 -17.67 -7.03 -7.75
CA HIS A 250 -18.81 -6.25 -8.22
C HIS A 250 -18.64 -4.78 -7.84
N ALA A 251 -18.28 -4.49 -6.58
CA ALA A 251 -17.97 -3.13 -6.14
C ALA A 251 -16.76 -2.53 -6.88
N LEU A 252 -15.70 -3.32 -7.13
CA LEU A 252 -14.54 -2.89 -7.92
C LEU A 252 -14.95 -2.51 -9.35
N GLN A 253 -15.71 -3.37 -10.03
CA GLN A 253 -16.20 -3.11 -11.38
C GLN A 253 -17.10 -1.87 -11.43
N ALA A 254 -18.04 -1.75 -10.49
CA ALA A 254 -18.92 -0.59 -10.40
C ALA A 254 -18.12 0.70 -10.15
N ALA A 255 -17.15 0.68 -9.24
CA ALA A 255 -16.30 1.83 -8.95
C ALA A 255 -15.44 2.24 -10.16
N LEU A 256 -14.83 1.28 -10.86
CA LEU A 256 -14.07 1.56 -12.09
C LEU A 256 -14.96 2.22 -13.16
N MET A 257 -16.15 1.68 -13.40
CA MET A 257 -17.06 2.19 -14.43
C MET A 257 -17.70 3.54 -14.05
N GLN A 258 -18.10 3.73 -12.80
CA GLN A 258 -18.78 4.96 -12.36
C GLN A 258 -17.82 6.11 -12.09
N GLN A 259 -16.62 5.80 -11.57
CA GLN A 259 -15.67 6.83 -11.17
C GLN A 259 -14.67 7.17 -12.27
N GLN A 260 -14.41 6.24 -13.20
CA GLN A 260 -13.41 6.32 -14.26
C GLN A 260 -12.07 6.91 -13.76
N PRO A 261 -11.45 6.28 -12.74
CA PRO A 261 -10.20 6.77 -12.18
C PRO A 261 -9.08 6.71 -13.23
N LYS A 262 -8.10 7.61 -13.13
CA LYS A 262 -6.94 7.63 -14.04
C LYS A 262 -6.09 6.36 -13.88
N MET A 263 -5.99 5.90 -12.63
CA MET A 263 -5.30 4.66 -12.30
C MET A 263 -5.98 3.94 -11.13
N ALA A 264 -5.78 2.64 -11.04
CA ALA A 264 -6.09 1.82 -9.89
C ALA A 264 -4.80 1.25 -9.32
N TYR A 265 -4.56 1.40 -8.02
CA TYR A 265 -3.43 0.79 -7.30
C TYR A 265 -3.95 -0.38 -6.47
N VAL A 266 -3.39 -1.57 -6.71
CA VAL A 266 -3.80 -2.82 -6.04
C VAL A 266 -2.59 -3.66 -5.61
N VAL A 267 -2.74 -4.45 -4.55
CA VAL A 267 -1.73 -5.37 -4.01
C VAL A 267 -2.28 -6.81 -4.02
N PRO A 268 -2.24 -7.52 -5.16
CA PRO A 268 -2.93 -8.81 -5.31
C PRO A 268 -2.17 -9.99 -4.68
N ASP A 269 -0.87 -9.86 -4.44
CA ASP A 269 -0.02 -10.91 -3.90
C ASP A 269 0.33 -10.60 -2.45
N PHE A 270 -0.20 -11.42 -1.52
CA PHE A 270 -0.01 -11.26 -0.07
C PHE A 270 -0.33 -9.83 0.39
N HIS A 271 -1.57 -9.41 0.10
CA HIS A 271 -2.08 -8.06 0.24
C HIS A 271 -1.72 -7.42 1.57
N ASN A 272 -1.23 -6.19 1.57
CA ASN A 272 -0.93 -5.44 2.80
C ASN A 272 -2.13 -4.55 3.16
N PRO A 273 -2.79 -4.74 4.33
CA PRO A 273 -2.34 -5.53 5.49
C PRO A 273 -2.96 -6.93 5.67
N THR A 274 -3.86 -7.37 4.79
CA THR A 274 -4.72 -8.53 5.06
C THR A 274 -4.07 -9.90 4.87
N GLY A 275 -2.89 -9.98 4.25
CA GLY A 275 -2.20 -11.22 3.87
C GLY A 275 -2.86 -11.98 2.72
N GLN A 276 -3.97 -11.49 2.16
CA GLN A 276 -4.76 -12.22 1.18
C GLN A 276 -4.07 -12.33 -0.17
N LEU A 277 -4.38 -13.41 -0.89
CA LEU A 277 -3.86 -13.69 -2.22
C LEU A 277 -5.02 -13.69 -3.23
N MET A 278 -4.95 -12.80 -4.22
CA MET A 278 -5.99 -12.66 -5.24
C MET A 278 -5.95 -13.87 -6.20
N PRO A 279 -7.05 -14.63 -6.37
CA PRO A 279 -7.11 -15.71 -7.33
C PRO A 279 -7.04 -15.24 -8.78
N ASP A 280 -6.50 -16.07 -9.67
CA ASP A 280 -6.35 -15.77 -11.10
C ASP A 280 -7.65 -15.34 -11.81
N LEU A 281 -8.79 -15.91 -11.41
CA LEU A 281 -10.09 -15.49 -11.94
C LEU A 281 -10.39 -14.01 -11.65
N GLN A 282 -10.14 -13.57 -10.41
CA GLN A 282 -10.33 -12.18 -10.00
C GLN A 282 -9.30 -11.26 -10.67
N ARG A 283 -8.04 -11.70 -10.84
CA ARG A 283 -7.02 -10.97 -11.60
C ARG A 283 -7.47 -10.69 -13.04
N ARG A 284 -8.00 -11.71 -13.74
CA ARG A 284 -8.53 -11.57 -15.11
C ARG A 284 -9.72 -10.63 -15.16
N GLN A 285 -10.64 -10.73 -14.19
CA GLN A 285 -11.79 -9.83 -14.09
C GLN A 285 -11.37 -8.39 -13.86
N LEU A 286 -10.40 -8.15 -12.98
CA LEU A 286 -9.86 -6.82 -12.67
C LEU A 286 -9.20 -6.20 -13.90
N VAL A 287 -8.34 -6.94 -14.61
CA VAL A 287 -7.66 -6.49 -15.83
C VAL A 287 -8.68 -6.08 -16.90
N ARG A 288 -9.72 -6.90 -17.13
CA ARG A 288 -10.79 -6.58 -18.08
C ARG A 288 -11.58 -5.34 -17.67
N ALA A 289 -11.92 -5.22 -16.38
CA ALA A 289 -12.69 -4.09 -15.86
C ALA A 289 -11.91 -2.78 -15.97
N ALA A 290 -10.61 -2.79 -15.62
CA ALA A 290 -9.74 -1.62 -15.74
C ALA A 290 -9.61 -1.17 -17.21
N ALA A 291 -9.41 -2.13 -18.13
CA ALA A 291 -9.36 -1.84 -19.56
C ALA A 291 -10.68 -1.24 -20.08
N ALA A 292 -11.84 -1.79 -19.68
CA ALA A 292 -13.14 -1.28 -20.08
C ALA A 292 -13.41 0.15 -19.57
N ALA A 293 -12.88 0.50 -18.39
CA ALA A 293 -13.00 1.84 -17.81
C ALA A 293 -11.94 2.84 -18.33
N GLY A 294 -10.97 2.40 -19.14
CA GLY A 294 -9.83 3.23 -19.55
C GLY A 294 -8.88 3.58 -18.41
N THR A 295 -8.89 2.80 -17.33
CA THR A 295 -8.08 3.00 -16.13
C THR A 295 -6.76 2.23 -16.25
N VAL A 296 -5.62 2.88 -15.97
CA VAL A 296 -4.34 2.18 -15.89
C VAL A 296 -4.27 1.35 -14.60
N LEU A 297 -4.12 0.03 -14.73
CA LEU A 297 -3.95 -0.86 -13.59
C LEU A 297 -2.48 -0.89 -13.15
N VAL A 298 -2.24 -0.43 -11.93
CA VAL A 298 -0.92 -0.43 -11.26
C VAL A 298 -0.93 -1.47 -10.17
N VAL A 299 -0.07 -2.47 -10.29
CA VAL A 299 0.01 -3.64 -9.43
C VAL A 299 1.28 -3.57 -8.59
N ASP A 300 1.12 -3.52 -7.28
CA ASP A 300 2.24 -3.65 -6.35
C ASP A 300 2.56 -5.12 -6.13
N GLU A 301 3.72 -5.56 -6.63
CA GLU A 301 4.22 -6.93 -6.51
C GLU A 301 5.39 -7.01 -5.52
N THR A 302 5.58 -6.00 -4.66
CA THR A 302 6.69 -5.97 -3.70
C THR A 302 6.69 -7.15 -2.72
N LEU A 303 5.51 -7.69 -2.42
CA LEU A 303 5.32 -8.84 -1.53
C LEU A 303 5.24 -10.17 -2.29
N ARG A 304 5.19 -10.16 -3.63
CA ARG A 304 4.99 -11.37 -4.44
C ARG A 304 6.05 -12.46 -4.21
N ALA A 305 7.27 -12.07 -3.86
CA ALA A 305 8.35 -13.01 -3.56
C ALA A 305 8.23 -13.68 -2.17
N LEU A 306 7.34 -13.21 -1.29
CA LEU A 306 7.11 -13.76 0.05
C LEU A 306 6.11 -14.93 0.03
N ASN A 307 6.26 -15.81 -0.96
CA ASN A 307 5.40 -16.98 -1.11
C ASN A 307 5.86 -18.13 -0.20
N LEU A 308 5.56 -18.01 1.09
CA LEU A 308 6.02 -18.95 2.11
C LEU A 308 5.35 -20.32 1.99
N ASP A 309 4.09 -20.35 1.56
CA ASP A 309 3.27 -21.57 1.47
C ASP A 309 3.27 -22.21 0.08
N GLY A 310 4.07 -21.68 -0.86
CA GLY A 310 4.18 -22.23 -2.22
C GLY A 310 2.91 -22.08 -3.07
N ALA A 311 2.07 -21.08 -2.78
CA ALA A 311 0.85 -20.83 -3.54
C ALA A 311 1.14 -20.45 -5.00
N GLU A 312 0.49 -21.10 -5.95
CA GLU A 312 0.68 -20.82 -7.38
C GLU A 312 -0.28 -19.70 -7.83
N THR A 313 0.27 -18.54 -8.22
CA THR A 313 -0.50 -17.48 -8.91
C THR A 313 0.21 -16.98 -10.13
N THR A 314 -0.57 -16.58 -11.13
CA THR A 314 -0.03 -15.94 -12.33
C THR A 314 0.21 -14.44 -12.05
N PRO A 315 1.35 -13.86 -12.47
CA PRO A 315 1.55 -12.42 -12.40
C PRO A 315 0.44 -11.68 -13.14
N VAL A 316 -0.06 -10.57 -12.60
CA VAL A 316 -1.20 -9.87 -13.23
C VAL A 316 -0.83 -9.37 -14.64
N ALA A 317 0.44 -9.03 -14.85
CA ALA A 317 0.98 -8.64 -16.15
C ALA A 317 0.90 -9.72 -17.24
N ALA A 318 0.76 -11.00 -16.89
CA ALA A 318 0.55 -12.07 -17.87
C ALA A 318 -0.85 -12.01 -18.51
N PHE A 319 -1.83 -11.39 -17.84
CA PHE A 319 -3.19 -11.26 -18.37
C PHE A 319 -3.37 -10.05 -19.29
N SER A 320 -2.46 -9.08 -19.26
CA SER A 320 -2.42 -7.98 -20.23
C SER A 320 -1.08 -7.24 -20.18
N PRO A 321 -0.46 -6.94 -21.33
CA PRO A 321 0.78 -6.17 -21.39
C PRO A 321 0.60 -4.72 -20.91
N ALA A 322 -0.63 -4.21 -20.87
CA ALA A 322 -0.95 -2.85 -20.42
C ALA A 322 -0.87 -2.65 -18.90
N VAL A 323 -0.75 -3.74 -18.13
CA VAL A 323 -0.58 -3.68 -16.67
C VAL A 323 0.79 -3.10 -16.34
N VAL A 324 0.81 -2.11 -15.47
CA VAL A 324 2.02 -1.54 -14.87
C VAL A 324 2.27 -2.26 -13.55
N THR A 325 3.47 -2.80 -13.33
CA THR A 325 3.81 -3.45 -12.05
C THR A 325 4.96 -2.73 -11.35
N ILE A 326 4.93 -2.74 -10.02
CA ILE A 326 5.98 -2.23 -9.14
C ILE A 326 6.59 -3.42 -8.42
N GLY A 327 7.92 -3.56 -8.51
CA GLY A 327 8.67 -4.58 -7.76
C GLY A 327 9.79 -3.97 -6.94
N SER A 328 10.30 -4.74 -5.97
CA SER A 328 11.45 -4.34 -5.15
C SER A 328 12.19 -5.52 -4.51
N LEU A 329 13.47 -5.28 -4.20
CA LEU A 329 14.29 -6.18 -3.36
C LEU A 329 14.09 -5.94 -1.85
N SER A 330 13.32 -4.91 -1.45
CA SER A 330 13.25 -4.45 -0.05
C SER A 330 12.68 -5.47 0.91
N LYS A 331 11.81 -6.37 0.42
CA LYS A 331 11.15 -7.40 1.24
C LYS A 331 11.72 -8.79 1.02
N SER A 332 12.24 -9.06 -0.17
CA SER A 332 12.79 -10.37 -0.54
C SER A 332 14.24 -10.57 -0.15
N HIS A 333 15.03 -9.49 -0.13
CA HIS A 333 16.48 -9.56 0.15
C HIS A 333 16.86 -8.66 1.32
N TRP A 334 16.75 -7.34 1.13
CA TRP A 334 17.07 -6.37 2.18
C TRP A 334 16.58 -4.97 1.82
N GLY A 335 15.91 -4.32 2.77
CA GLY A 335 15.46 -2.92 2.64
C GLY A 335 16.58 -1.92 2.42
N GLY A 336 17.82 -2.24 2.84
CA GLY A 336 18.99 -1.37 2.67
C GLY A 336 19.54 -1.28 1.26
N LEU A 337 19.20 -2.22 0.36
CA LEU A 337 19.63 -2.16 -1.05
C LEU A 337 19.00 -1.01 -1.83
N ARG A 338 17.84 -0.53 -1.37
CA ARG A 338 17.06 0.54 -2.03
C ARG A 338 16.81 0.31 -3.52
N THR A 339 16.70 -0.94 -3.97
CA THR A 339 16.43 -1.28 -5.37
C THR A 339 14.96 -1.62 -5.59
N GLY A 340 14.35 -0.95 -6.56
CA GLY A 340 13.00 -1.23 -7.07
C GLY A 340 12.94 -1.11 -8.57
N TRP A 341 11.81 -1.42 -9.17
CA TRP A 341 11.60 -1.26 -10.60
C TRP A 341 10.13 -1.07 -10.95
N ILE A 342 9.89 -0.48 -12.11
CA ILE A 342 8.61 -0.43 -12.80
C ILE A 342 8.70 -1.36 -14.01
N ARG A 343 7.71 -2.22 -14.22
CA ARG A 343 7.50 -2.93 -15.47
C ARG A 343 6.26 -2.40 -16.17
N ALA A 344 6.36 -2.05 -17.45
CA ALA A 344 5.23 -1.57 -18.25
C ALA A 344 5.49 -1.79 -19.76
N SER A 345 4.58 -1.33 -20.63
CA SER A 345 4.92 -1.22 -22.05
C SER A 345 6.05 -0.22 -22.26
N GLU A 346 6.86 -0.40 -23.31
CA GLU A 346 7.98 0.49 -23.63
C GLU A 346 7.54 1.96 -23.72
N ALA A 347 6.42 2.24 -24.40
CA ALA A 347 5.87 3.60 -24.49
C ALA A 347 5.56 4.21 -23.10
N MET A 348 5.08 3.39 -22.15
CA MET A 348 4.81 3.85 -20.79
C MET A 348 6.09 4.05 -19.99
N ILE A 349 7.09 3.17 -20.18
CA ILE A 349 8.41 3.32 -19.58
C ILE A 349 9.07 4.63 -20.02
N GLN A 350 8.99 5.00 -21.30
CA GLN A 350 9.50 6.30 -21.77
C GLN A 350 8.77 7.48 -21.11
N ARG A 351 7.45 7.39 -20.93
CA ARG A 351 6.68 8.39 -20.18
C ARG A 351 7.12 8.50 -18.72
N PHE A 352 7.40 7.36 -18.07
CA PHE A 352 7.89 7.32 -16.69
C PHE A 352 9.32 7.87 -16.56
N ALA A 353 10.21 7.54 -17.50
CA ALA A 353 11.56 8.10 -17.55
C ALA A 353 11.51 9.64 -17.71
N ALA A 354 10.67 10.16 -18.60
CA ALA A 354 10.48 11.60 -18.75
C ALA A 354 9.94 12.28 -17.47
N ALA A 355 9.01 11.62 -16.77
CA ALA A 355 8.47 12.13 -15.50
C ALA A 355 9.49 12.10 -14.35
N ARG A 356 10.43 11.16 -14.39
CA ARG A 356 11.51 10.97 -13.41
C ARG A 356 12.57 12.07 -13.48
N THR A 357 12.90 12.61 -14.67
CA THR A 357 14.01 13.56 -14.86
C THR A 357 13.96 14.80 -13.95
N SER A 358 12.78 15.20 -13.48
CA SER A 358 12.63 16.31 -12.51
C SER A 358 12.66 15.90 -11.04
N LEU A 359 12.75 14.59 -10.74
CA LEU A 359 12.88 14.01 -9.40
C LEU A 359 14.34 13.65 -9.14
N ASP A 360 14.95 12.89 -10.05
CA ASP A 360 16.38 12.58 -10.06
C ASP A 360 16.85 12.22 -11.48
N LEU A 361 18.16 11.99 -11.62
CA LEU A 361 18.82 11.70 -12.90
C LEU A 361 19.14 10.21 -13.10
N GLY A 362 18.71 9.33 -12.19
CA GLY A 362 19.17 7.94 -12.14
C GLY A 362 19.34 7.43 -10.71
N GLY A 363 19.36 6.11 -10.57
CA GLY A 363 19.73 5.48 -9.29
C GLY A 363 21.25 5.44 -9.15
N PRO A 364 21.79 5.32 -7.93
CA PRO A 364 23.21 5.06 -7.76
C PRO A 364 23.57 3.72 -8.41
N LEU A 365 24.81 3.61 -8.93
CA LEU A 365 25.30 2.38 -9.55
C LEU A 365 25.61 1.27 -8.52
N MET A 366 25.78 1.62 -7.24
CA MET A 366 25.94 0.71 -6.10
C MET A 366 25.28 1.27 -4.84
#